data_AF-A0A8X8YED2-F1
#
_entry.id   AF-A0A8X8YED2-F1
#
_cell.length_a   1.000
_cell.length_b   1.000
_cell.length_c   1.000
_cell.angle_alpha   90.00
_cell.angle_beta   90.00
_cell.angle_gamma   90.00
#
_symmetry.space_group_name_H-M   'P 1'
#
loop_
_entity.id
_entity.type
_entity.pdbx_description
1 polymer ?
#
loop_
_entity_poly.entity_id
_entity_poly.type
_entity_poly.pdbx_seq_one_letter_code
_entity_poly.pdbx_strand_id
1 'polypeptide(L)'
;MLSPNTTYRAYLILQLVNRAFGLDVVPSEASIEIGNYKMNRTIHLDKNRRHGNGEEDNMIHPRGDKWLEVELGEFHSNGRKEEEVVNIWFRETNGVHLKGGIVVEGIELRPKT
;
A
#
# COMPACT_ATOMS: atom_id res chain seq x y z
N MET A 1 14.25 -0.85 -15.09
CA MET A 1 13.17 -1.76 -15.53
C MET A 1 13.00 -2.85 -14.49
N LEU A 2 11.77 -3.33 -14.29
CA LEU A 2 11.51 -4.51 -13.45
C LEU A 2 11.99 -5.78 -14.16
N SER A 3 12.39 -6.77 -13.38
CA SER A 3 12.80 -8.07 -13.92
C SER A 3 11.60 -8.77 -14.55
N PRO A 4 11.73 -9.42 -15.71
CA PRO A 4 10.63 -10.17 -16.33
C PRO A 4 10.32 -11.46 -15.55
N ASN A 5 9.13 -12.00 -15.79
CA ASN A 5 8.58 -13.22 -15.17
C ASN A 5 8.69 -13.23 -13.64
N THR A 6 8.50 -12.06 -13.01
CA THR A 6 8.70 -11.89 -11.57
C THR A 6 7.43 -11.36 -10.93
N THR A 7 6.97 -12.01 -9.87
CA THR A 7 5.89 -11.43 -9.05
C THR A 7 6.50 -10.39 -8.12
N TYR A 8 5.97 -9.17 -8.15
CA TYR A 8 6.36 -8.09 -7.27
C TYR A 8 5.25 -7.81 -6.27
N ARG A 9 5.63 -7.62 -5.00
CA ARG A 9 4.78 -6.96 -4.00
C ARG A 9 5.12 -5.49 -3.91
N ALA A 10 4.09 -4.65 -3.86
CA ALA A 10 4.19 -3.22 -3.70
C ALA A 10 3.91 -2.83 -2.25
N TYR A 11 4.77 -2.00 -1.68
CA TYR A 11 4.63 -1.50 -0.32
C TYR A 11 4.65 0.03 -0.33
N LEU A 12 3.71 0.66 0.36
CA LEU A 12 3.77 2.08 0.68
C LEU A 12 4.59 2.24 1.96
N ILE A 13 5.64 3.06 1.88
CA ILE A 13 6.50 3.35 3.02
C ILE A 13 6.19 4.74 3.53
N LEU A 14 5.73 4.80 4.78
CA LEU A 14 5.22 6.03 5.38
C LEU A 14 5.55 6.12 6.86
N GLN A 15 5.48 7.34 7.38
CA GLN A 15 5.48 7.64 8.79
C GLN A 15 4.20 8.39 9.14
N LEU A 16 3.70 8.10 10.33
CA LEU A 16 2.62 8.85 10.92
C LEU A 16 3.18 9.66 12.09
N VAL A 17 3.12 10.98 12.03
CA VAL A 17 3.66 11.83 13.10
C VAL A 17 2.82 11.71 14.38
N ASN A 18 3.35 12.16 15.53
CA ASN A 18 2.67 12.03 16.83
C ASN A 18 1.30 12.72 16.90
N ARG A 19 1.04 13.70 16.03
CA ARG A 19 -0.23 14.43 15.92
C ARG A 19 -0.99 14.12 14.62
N ALA A 20 -0.78 12.95 14.02
CA ALA A 20 -1.59 12.52 12.89
C ALA A 20 -3.08 12.42 13.31
N PHE A 21 -3.98 12.80 12.42
CA PHE A 21 -5.43 12.84 12.70
C PHE A 21 -6.25 12.51 11.47
N GLY A 22 -7.43 11.92 11.70
CA GLY A 22 -8.45 11.66 10.69
C GLY A 22 -8.17 10.46 9.76
N LEU A 23 -7.03 9.79 9.90
CA LEU A 23 -6.57 8.71 8.99
C LEU A 23 -7.20 7.35 9.29
N ASP A 24 -7.77 7.20 10.48
CA ASP A 24 -8.39 6.01 11.02
C ASP A 24 -9.92 5.99 10.88
N VAL A 25 -10.51 7.08 10.37
CA VAL A 25 -11.97 7.25 10.29
C VAL A 25 -12.59 6.43 9.16
N VAL A 26 -11.97 6.48 7.98
CA VAL A 26 -12.44 5.78 6.78
C VAL A 26 -11.25 4.99 6.21
N PRO A 27 -11.45 3.73 5.78
CA PRO A 27 -10.36 2.98 5.17
C PRO A 27 -9.91 3.63 3.85
N SER A 28 -8.62 3.50 3.59
CA SER A 28 -8.02 3.81 2.30
C SER A 28 -8.16 2.64 1.33
N GLU A 29 -8.18 2.92 0.04
CA GLU A 29 -8.18 1.94 -1.04
C GLU A 29 -6.79 1.91 -1.70
N ALA A 30 -6.21 0.72 -1.80
CA ALA A 30 -5.08 0.44 -2.66
C ALA A 30 -5.57 -0.20 -3.96
N SER A 31 -4.98 0.19 -5.09
CA SER A 31 -5.30 -0.39 -6.39
C SER A 31 -4.02 -0.62 -7.20
N ILE A 32 -3.92 -1.78 -7.83
CA ILE A 32 -2.85 -2.12 -8.77
C ILE A 32 -3.49 -2.50 -10.11
N GLU A 33 -3.05 -1.85 -11.18
CA GLU A 33 -3.53 -2.10 -12.54
C GLU A 33 -2.34 -2.32 -13.49
N ILE A 34 -2.36 -3.45 -14.20
CA ILE A 34 -1.35 -3.83 -15.20
C ILE A 34 -2.05 -4.50 -16.39
N GLY A 35 -2.05 -3.83 -17.54
CA GLY A 35 -2.81 -4.29 -18.71
C GLY A 35 -4.30 -4.47 -18.39
N ASN A 36 -4.81 -5.70 -18.48
CA ASN A 36 -6.21 -6.02 -18.14
C ASN A 36 -6.39 -6.52 -16.70
N TYR A 37 -5.29 -6.66 -15.95
CA TYR A 37 -5.35 -7.07 -14.55
C TYR A 37 -5.59 -5.84 -13.66
N LYS A 38 -6.54 -5.97 -12.74
CA LYS A 38 -6.82 -4.98 -11.72
C LYS A 38 -7.05 -5.67 -10.37
N MET A 39 -6.38 -5.19 -9.35
CA MET A 39 -6.58 -5.59 -7.97
C MET A 39 -6.90 -4.38 -7.10
N ASN A 40 -7.89 -4.53 -6.22
CA ASN A 40 -8.25 -3.52 -5.23
C ASN A 40 -8.21 -4.13 -3.83
N ARG A 41 -7.73 -3.36 -2.85
CA ARG A 41 -7.68 -3.73 -1.42
C ARG A 41 -8.08 -2.55 -0.55
N THR A 42 -8.72 -2.86 0.57
CA THR A 42 -9.12 -1.88 1.59
C THR A 42 -8.14 -1.94 2.76
N ILE A 43 -7.58 -0.81 3.16
CA ILE A 43 -6.50 -0.69 4.14
C ILE A 43 -6.89 0.31 5.23
N HIS A 44 -6.70 -0.05 6.49
CA HIS A 44 -6.96 0.83 7.62
C HIS A 44 -5.67 1.45 8.16
N LEU A 45 -5.54 2.78 8.08
CA LEU A 45 -4.39 3.50 8.64
C LEU A 45 -4.59 3.81 10.13
N ASP A 46 -4.66 2.77 10.97
CA ASP A 46 -4.84 2.89 12.41
C ASP A 46 -3.60 2.42 13.19
N LYS A 47 -2.98 3.33 13.96
CA LYS A 47 -1.83 3.02 14.84
C LYS A 47 -2.20 2.12 16.03
N ASN A 48 -3.47 2.12 16.42
CA ASN A 48 -3.96 1.57 17.70
C ASN A 48 -4.63 0.21 17.56
N ARG A 49 -4.80 -0.31 16.33
CA ARG A 49 -5.26 -1.69 16.10
C ARG A 49 -4.18 -2.70 16.48
N ARG A 50 -4.01 -2.88 17.79
CA ARG A 50 -3.39 -4.08 18.36
C ARG A 50 -4.48 -5.14 18.44
N HIS A 51 -4.36 -6.18 17.62
CA HIS A 51 -5.15 -7.42 17.72
C HIS A 51 -6.67 -7.26 17.59
N GLY A 52 -7.17 -7.28 16.35
CA GLY A 52 -8.50 -7.80 16.04
C GLY A 52 -8.35 -9.08 15.23
N ASN A 53 -9.16 -10.11 15.51
CA ASN A 53 -9.16 -11.42 14.85
C ASN A 53 -9.62 -11.38 13.36
N GLY A 54 -9.07 -10.48 12.55
CA GLY A 54 -9.42 -10.33 11.13
C GLY A 54 -8.19 -10.01 10.29
N GLU A 55 -7.93 -10.88 9.31
CA GLU A 55 -7.03 -10.75 8.15
C GLU A 55 -5.73 -9.95 8.41
N GLU A 56 -4.65 -10.67 8.73
CA GLU A 56 -3.28 -10.14 8.90
C GLU A 56 -2.78 -9.28 7.71
N ASP A 57 -3.40 -9.44 6.53
CA ASP A 57 -2.99 -8.85 5.25
C ASP A 57 -3.34 -7.35 5.09
N ASN A 58 -4.15 -6.78 5.99
CA ASN A 58 -4.58 -5.37 5.94
C ASN A 58 -3.92 -4.47 7.00
N MET A 59 -2.82 -4.92 7.61
CA MET A 59 -2.16 -4.24 8.72
C MET A 59 -1.01 -3.34 8.27
N ILE A 60 -0.79 -2.29 9.05
CA ILE A 60 0.42 -1.46 8.98
C ILE A 60 1.51 -2.14 9.80
N HIS A 61 2.67 -2.40 9.20
CA HIS A 61 3.79 -3.08 9.86
C HIS A 61 4.94 -2.11 10.17
N PRO A 62 5.44 -2.06 11.41
CA PRO A 62 6.67 -1.34 11.73
C PRO A 62 7.89 -2.03 11.13
N ARG A 63 8.77 -1.25 10.46
CA ARG A 63 10.02 -1.77 9.86
C ARG A 63 11.23 -1.76 10.81
N GLY A 64 11.09 -1.16 11.99
CA GLY A 64 12.16 -1.04 13.00
C GLY A 64 13.05 0.19 12.84
N ASP A 65 13.00 0.88 11.70
CA ASP A 65 13.73 2.12 11.37
C ASP A 65 12.88 3.39 11.54
N LYS A 66 11.80 3.28 12.31
CA LYS A 66 10.73 4.28 12.50
C LYS A 66 9.79 4.45 11.30
N TRP A 67 10.02 3.79 10.16
CA TRP A 67 9.03 3.72 9.09
C TRP A 67 8.02 2.61 9.32
N LEU A 68 6.85 2.82 8.70
CA LEU A 68 5.77 1.87 8.59
C LEU A 68 5.70 1.41 7.14
N GLU A 69 5.38 0.13 6.93
CA GLU A 69 5.04 -0.42 5.62
C GLU A 69 3.61 -0.91 5.58
N VAL A 70 3.00 -0.72 4.41
CA VAL A 70 1.65 -1.14 4.09
C VAL A 70 1.71 -1.88 2.76
N GLU A 71 1.33 -3.16 2.74
CA GLU A 71 1.21 -3.91 1.48
C GLU A 71 0.04 -3.36 0.66
N LEU A 72 0.35 -2.83 -0.53
CA LEU A 72 -0.64 -2.34 -1.49
C LEU A 72 -1.17 -3.46 -2.38
N GLY A 73 -0.42 -4.56 -2.49
CA GLY A 73 -0.76 -5.73 -3.29
C GLY A 73 0.41 -6.31 -4.07
N GLU A 74 0.12 -7.26 -4.95
CA GLU A 74 1.08 -7.86 -5.87
C GLU A 74 0.63 -7.84 -7.32
N PHE A 75 1.61 -7.86 -8.23
CA PHE A 75 1.41 -8.03 -9.67
C PHE A 75 2.54 -8.86 -10.26
N HIS A 76 2.30 -9.45 -11.43
CA HIS A 76 3.30 -10.25 -12.13
C HIS A 76 3.82 -9.51 -13.37
N SER A 77 5.14 -9.31 -13.45
CA SER A 77 5.79 -8.75 -14.64
C SER A 77 5.94 -9.85 -15.70
N ASN A 78 5.13 -9.83 -16.77
CA ASN A 78 5.17 -10.91 -17.76
C ASN A 78 6.39 -10.85 -18.69
N GLY A 79 7.12 -9.73 -18.75
CA GLY A 79 8.27 -9.54 -19.65
C GLY A 79 7.95 -9.61 -21.15
N ARG A 80 6.67 -9.74 -21.52
CA ARG A 80 6.20 -9.97 -22.90
C ARG A 80 5.97 -8.68 -23.70
N LYS A 81 5.92 -7.53 -23.03
CA LYS A 81 5.72 -6.21 -23.63
C LYS A 81 6.72 -5.25 -23.02
N GLU A 82 7.53 -4.62 -23.86
CA GLU A 82 8.56 -3.67 -23.46
C GLU A 82 7.99 -2.39 -22.81
N GLU A 83 6.67 -2.16 -22.91
CA GLU A 83 5.97 -0.95 -22.43
C GLU A 83 4.79 -1.22 -21.49
N GLU A 84 4.75 -2.37 -20.80
CA GLU A 84 3.66 -2.63 -19.85
C GLU A 84 3.75 -1.69 -18.63
N VAL A 85 2.80 -0.77 -18.53
CA VAL A 85 2.72 0.22 -17.44
C VAL A 85 1.96 -0.39 -16.26
N VAL A 86 2.57 -0.29 -15.07
CA VAL A 86 1.93 -0.65 -13.81
C VAL A 86 1.48 0.63 -13.12
N ASN A 87 0.17 0.76 -12.92
CA ASN A 87 -0.40 1.85 -12.13
C ASN A 87 -0.65 1.36 -10.71
N ILE A 88 -0.17 2.12 -9.72
CA ILE A 88 -0.34 1.82 -8.30
C ILE A 88 -0.93 3.05 -7.64
N TRP A 89 -2.07 2.89 -6.97
CA TRP A 89 -2.75 3.96 -6.24
C TRP A 89 -2.96 3.59 -4.79
N PHE A 90 -2.87 4.59 -3.94
CA PHE A 90 -3.30 4.54 -2.55
C PHE A 90 -4.05 5.84 -2.24
N ARG A 91 -5.34 5.74 -1.94
CA ARG A 91 -6.20 6.91 -1.73
C ARG A 91 -7.38 6.58 -0.83
N GLU A 92 -7.81 7.53 -0.04
CA GLU A 92 -9.12 7.46 0.60
C GLU A 92 -10.14 8.19 -0.29
N THR A 93 -11.23 7.51 -0.67
CA THR A 93 -12.20 8.03 -1.64
C THR A 93 -13.51 8.50 -1.02
N ASN A 94 -13.77 8.15 0.25
CA ASN A 94 -15.10 8.28 0.85
C ASN A 94 -15.18 9.22 2.06
N GLY A 95 -14.06 9.67 2.64
CA GLY A 95 -14.11 10.53 3.82
C GLY A 95 -14.21 12.02 3.49
N VAL A 96 -14.92 12.73 4.36
CA VAL A 96 -15.17 14.18 4.28
C VAL A 96 -14.44 14.98 5.38
N HIS A 97 -13.57 14.32 6.14
CA HIS A 97 -12.89 14.90 7.30
C HIS A 97 -11.49 15.43 6.94
N LEU A 98 -11.07 16.49 7.64
CA LEU A 98 -9.69 16.96 7.59
C LEU A 98 -8.75 15.87 8.08
N LYS A 99 -7.64 15.71 7.36
CA LYS A 99 -6.64 14.68 7.60
C LYS A 99 -5.25 15.27 7.52
N GLY A 100 -4.33 14.73 8.32
CA GLY A 100 -2.96 15.21 8.31
C GLY A 100 -2.01 14.32 9.09
N GLY A 101 -0.71 14.58 8.88
CA GLY A 101 0.36 13.93 9.61
C GLY A 101 0.90 12.64 9.00
N ILE A 102 0.70 12.42 7.68
CA ILE A 102 1.43 11.40 6.91
C ILE A 102 2.68 12.03 6.33
N VAL A 103 3.82 11.36 6.51
CA VAL A 103 5.05 11.58 5.75
C VAL A 103 5.24 10.35 4.86
N VAL A 104 5.45 10.55 3.56
CA VAL A 104 5.62 9.45 2.61
C VAL A 104 7.07 9.42 2.15
N GLU A 105 7.71 8.26 2.26
CA GLU A 105 9.03 8.02 1.66
C GLU A 105 8.88 7.62 0.20
N GLY A 106 7.97 6.68 -0.09
CA GLY A 106 7.70 6.25 -1.46
C GLY A 106 7.00 4.89 -1.53
N ILE A 107 7.03 4.32 -2.74
CA ILE A 107 6.55 2.96 -3.01
C ILE A 107 7.76 2.08 -3.29
N GLU A 108 7.87 0.96 -2.58
CA GLU A 108 8.87 -0.06 -2.81
C GLU A 108 8.26 -1.25 -3.54
N LEU A 109 8.93 -1.71 -4.60
CA LEU A 109 8.58 -2.93 -5.34
C LEU A 109 9.59 -4.02 -5.00
N ARG A 110 9.13 -5.08 -4.34
CA ARG A 110 9.98 -6.18 -3.89
C ARG A 110 9.62 -7.47 -4.63
N PRO A 111 10.57 -8.16 -5.29
CA PRO A 111 10.28 -9.43 -5.93
C PRO A 111 9.95 -10.49 -4.88
N LYS A 112 8.92 -11.28 -5.15
CA LYS A 112 8.51 -12.45 -4.39
C LYS A 112 9.29 -13.64 -4.95
N THR A 113 10.34 -14.04 -4.24
CA THR A 113 11.08 -15.29 -4.52
C THR A 113 10.20 -16.51 -4.36
#